data_AF-A0A7J9PZZ6-F1
#
_entry.id   AF-A0A7J9PZZ6-F1
#
_cell.length_a   1.000
_cell.length_b   1.000
_cell.length_c   1.000
_cell.angle_alpha   90.00
_cell.angle_beta   90.00
_cell.angle_gamma   90.00
#
_symmetry.space_group_name_H-M   'P 1'
#
loop_
_entity.id
_entity.type
_entity.pdbx_description
1 polymer ?
#
loop_
_entity_poly.entity_id
_entity_poly.type
_entity_poly.pdbx_seq_one_letter_code
_entity_poly.pdbx_strand_id
1 'polypeptide(L)'
;VFLRDWPLWGETTVLDKLFGSKYYGYGEFIQPYETAKYTHLGFGLIPIQLGVGWFMKFRVALLVSLGTLLQWFVIIPLAVSINTPVYMMHQNAYFSIADASLIMGLAPSLVAFAMIGRLIAIGAILGGGITGLIKMAPAFKTATSDVFKIKKGERKDYIEGRGWYEWPVTHIKVMGVICLIFVTVVFVVGGYPFLQSLVLSVVLVGTTFFLGAIAVKVMGETGSEPVSGTSFLVLLLLILVFMLLGTDVSTTAVMAIIGTTVFGGAISMSGDIIWDFKSGIYCGNRPYHLMKGELLGIVPGAIAGAIGAVVLSIGLATGRLNLIAPQAHAFATTVLVVLSPQTGAQTVQLLALGFG
;
A
#
# COMPACT_ATOMS: atom_id res chain seq x y z
N VAL A 1 -1.27 -22.62 6.08
CA VAL A 1 -2.57 -22.21 5.50
C VAL A 1 -3.63 -23.30 5.61
N PHE A 2 -3.56 -24.48 4.95
CA PHE A 2 -4.60 -25.53 5.13
C PHE A 2 -4.73 -26.05 6.58
N LEU A 3 -3.68 -25.90 7.38
CA LEU A 3 -3.67 -26.24 8.80
C LEU A 3 -3.30 -25.07 9.73
N ARG A 4 -3.12 -23.83 9.24
CA ARG A 4 -2.75 -22.67 10.11
C ARG A 4 -3.82 -21.59 10.15
N ASP A 5 -4.33 -21.25 8.96
CA ASP A 5 -5.22 -20.09 8.77
C ASP A 5 -6.67 -20.52 8.53
N TRP A 6 -6.93 -21.84 8.52
CA TRP A 6 -8.25 -22.44 8.39
C TRP A 6 -8.39 -23.61 9.39
N PRO A 7 -8.71 -23.34 10.66
CA PRO A 7 -8.92 -24.42 11.59
C PRO A 7 -10.20 -25.15 11.16
N LEU A 8 -10.05 -26.34 10.60
CA LEU A 8 -11.21 -27.13 10.15
C LEU A 8 -12.14 -27.43 11.33
N TRP A 9 -11.61 -27.64 12.55
CA TRP A 9 -12.37 -27.77 13.81
C TRP A 9 -11.67 -27.05 15.00
N GLY A 10 -12.30 -26.02 15.58
CA GLY A 10 -11.87 -25.36 16.83
C GLY A 10 -10.92 -24.17 16.66
N GLU A 11 -10.36 -23.65 17.77
CA GLU A 11 -9.48 -22.46 17.76
C GLU A 11 -7.98 -22.77 17.53
N THR A 12 -7.60 -24.04 17.57
CA THR A 12 -6.18 -24.47 17.50
C THR A 12 -6.00 -25.57 16.47
N THR A 13 -4.87 -25.53 15.76
CA THR A 13 -4.55 -26.45 14.68
C THR A 13 -4.21 -27.85 15.21
N VAL A 14 -4.45 -28.91 14.43
CA VAL A 14 -4.11 -30.30 14.83
C VAL A 14 -2.61 -30.45 15.10
N LEU A 15 -1.78 -29.72 14.36
CA LEU A 15 -0.34 -29.72 14.54
C LEU A 15 0.08 -28.96 15.79
N ASP A 16 -0.57 -27.85 16.15
CA ASP A 16 -0.29 -27.15 17.41
C ASP A 16 -0.71 -27.97 18.64
N LYS A 17 -1.79 -28.76 18.53
CA LYS A 17 -2.17 -29.68 19.61
C LYS A 17 -1.18 -30.82 19.81
N LEU A 18 -0.47 -31.24 18.77
CA LEU A 18 0.49 -32.36 18.81
C LEU A 18 1.93 -31.93 19.08
N PHE A 19 2.35 -30.77 18.57
CA PHE A 19 3.73 -30.30 18.59
C PHE A 19 3.91 -28.94 19.29
N GLY A 20 2.83 -28.34 19.82
CA GLY A 20 2.87 -27.05 20.51
C GLY A 20 3.91 -27.03 21.62
N SER A 21 4.95 -26.22 21.44
CA SER A 21 6.04 -26.08 22.40
C SER A 21 6.60 -24.66 22.34
N LYS A 22 7.51 -24.29 23.27
CA LYS A 22 8.20 -22.98 23.21
C LYS A 22 8.96 -22.75 21.88
N TYR A 23 9.25 -23.80 21.13
CA TYR A 23 10.01 -23.79 19.87
C TYR A 23 9.14 -23.99 18.63
N TYR A 24 7.84 -24.31 18.80
CA TYR A 24 6.91 -24.57 17.71
C TYR A 24 5.52 -24.03 18.05
N GLY A 25 5.03 -23.11 17.23
CA GLY A 25 3.68 -22.58 17.34
C GLY A 25 3.16 -22.08 16.01
N TYR A 26 1.89 -22.36 15.73
CA TYR A 26 1.18 -21.98 14.51
C TYR A 26 1.93 -22.37 13.23
N GLY A 27 2.52 -23.57 13.18
CA GLY A 27 3.21 -24.07 11.98
C GLY A 27 4.56 -23.42 11.68
N GLU A 28 5.16 -22.71 12.65
CA GLU A 28 6.48 -22.10 12.53
C GLU A 28 7.42 -22.63 13.64
N PHE A 29 8.67 -22.90 13.28
CA PHE A 29 9.74 -23.14 14.24
C PHE A 29 10.36 -21.81 14.63
N ILE A 30 10.23 -21.42 15.89
CA ILE A 30 10.58 -20.08 16.35
C ILE A 30 11.58 -20.19 17.50
N GLN A 31 12.64 -19.38 17.46
CA GLN A 31 13.50 -19.19 18.63
C GLN A 31 12.68 -18.51 19.74
N PRO A 32 12.63 -19.05 20.97
CA PRO A 32 11.83 -18.47 22.04
C PRO A 32 12.15 -16.99 22.21
N TYR A 33 11.12 -16.14 22.16
CA TYR A 33 11.24 -14.69 22.25
C TYR A 33 12.02 -14.23 23.49
N GLU A 34 11.94 -14.98 24.60
CA GLU A 34 12.68 -14.74 25.86
C GLU A 34 14.21 -14.83 25.69
N THR A 35 14.70 -15.61 24.71
CA THR A 35 16.14 -15.87 24.49
C THR A 35 16.77 -15.01 23.39
N ALA A 36 15.96 -14.26 22.66
CA ALA A 36 16.39 -13.47 21.51
C ALA A 36 17.07 -12.15 21.94
N LYS A 37 18.31 -12.21 22.44
CA LYS A 37 19.02 -10.99 22.89
C LYS A 37 19.41 -10.05 21.74
N TYR A 38 20.06 -10.58 20.70
CA TYR A 38 20.59 -9.78 19.58
C TYR A 38 19.88 -10.06 18.26
N THR A 39 19.45 -11.29 18.03
CA THR A 39 18.74 -11.71 16.82
C THR A 39 17.60 -12.64 17.19
N HIS A 40 16.64 -12.73 16.28
CA HIS A 40 15.55 -13.69 16.36
C HIS A 40 15.45 -14.42 15.03
N LEU A 41 15.39 -15.75 15.09
CA LEU A 41 15.23 -16.60 13.92
C LEU A 41 13.95 -17.41 14.05
N GLY A 42 13.16 -17.36 12.98
CA GLY A 42 11.98 -18.19 12.81
C GLY A 42 11.98 -18.80 11.42
N PHE A 43 11.67 -20.09 11.33
CA PHE A 43 11.48 -20.80 10.08
C PHE A 43 10.02 -21.26 10.00
N GLY A 44 9.26 -20.60 9.13
CA GLY A 44 7.87 -20.92 8.84
C GLY A 44 7.69 -21.09 7.34
N LEU A 45 7.09 -22.20 6.92
CA LEU A 45 6.69 -22.37 5.53
C LEU A 45 5.25 -21.88 5.36
N ILE A 46 5.13 -20.67 4.82
CA ILE A 46 3.84 -20.05 4.57
C ILE A 46 3.55 -20.12 3.06
N PRO A 47 2.57 -20.92 2.61
CA PRO A 47 2.23 -21.06 1.19
C PRO A 47 1.97 -19.73 0.48
N ILE A 48 1.42 -18.71 1.17
CA ILE A 48 1.22 -17.39 0.56
C ILE A 48 2.54 -16.68 0.29
N GLN A 49 3.54 -16.78 1.17
CA GLN A 49 4.87 -16.22 0.94
C GLN A 49 5.60 -16.98 -0.17
N LEU A 50 5.41 -18.30 -0.25
CA LEU A 50 5.94 -19.13 -1.33
C LEU A 50 5.29 -18.76 -2.68
N GLY A 51 3.97 -18.58 -2.70
CA GLY A 51 3.23 -18.14 -3.88
C GLY A 51 3.63 -16.73 -4.33
N VAL A 52 3.73 -15.78 -3.39
CA VAL A 52 4.23 -14.43 -3.67
C VAL A 52 5.66 -14.48 -4.22
N GLY A 53 6.54 -15.27 -3.61
CA GLY A 53 7.91 -15.47 -4.09
C GLY A 53 7.99 -16.07 -5.50
N TRP A 54 7.06 -16.98 -5.83
CA TRP A 54 6.92 -17.55 -7.16
C TRP A 54 6.55 -16.47 -8.20
N PHE A 55 5.53 -15.64 -7.92
CA PHE A 55 5.11 -14.57 -8.81
C PHE A 55 6.16 -13.46 -8.97
N MET A 56 6.90 -13.14 -7.92
CA MET A 56 7.94 -12.10 -7.94
C MET A 56 9.21 -12.52 -8.70
N LYS A 57 9.35 -13.80 -9.05
CA LYS A 57 10.57 -14.41 -9.60
C LYS A 57 11.74 -14.40 -8.61
N PHE A 58 12.70 -15.30 -8.82
CA PHE A 58 13.81 -15.53 -7.89
C PHE A 58 14.62 -14.26 -7.56
N ARG A 59 14.93 -13.42 -8.56
CA ARG A 59 15.77 -12.23 -8.36
C ARG A 59 15.13 -11.23 -7.39
N VAL A 60 13.85 -10.94 -7.55
CA VAL A 60 13.14 -9.97 -6.70
C VAL A 60 12.86 -10.58 -5.32
N ALA A 61 12.47 -11.85 -5.26
CA ALA A 61 12.29 -12.57 -3.99
C ALA A 61 13.58 -12.61 -3.16
N LEU A 62 14.74 -12.82 -3.80
CA LEU A 62 16.04 -12.80 -3.14
C LEU A 62 16.38 -11.40 -2.62
N LEU A 63 16.12 -10.33 -3.38
CA LEU A 63 16.34 -8.95 -2.92
C LEU A 63 15.48 -8.62 -1.70
N VAL A 64 14.22 -9.05 -1.66
CA VAL A 64 13.34 -8.87 -0.50
C VAL A 64 13.87 -9.65 0.72
N SER A 65 14.34 -10.88 0.52
CA SER A 65 14.95 -11.70 1.57
C SER A 65 16.28 -11.12 2.09
N LEU A 66 17.09 -10.52 1.22
CA LEU A 66 18.31 -9.81 1.64
C LEU A 66 17.99 -8.62 2.55
N GLY A 67 16.86 -7.94 2.31
CA GLY A 67 16.39 -6.86 3.19
C GLY A 67 16.08 -7.35 4.60
N THR A 68 15.37 -8.48 4.74
CA THR A 68 15.08 -9.07 6.05
C THR A 68 16.34 -9.61 6.73
N LEU A 69 17.28 -10.20 5.97
CA LEU A 69 18.58 -10.63 6.48
C LEU A 69 19.41 -9.45 6.99
N LEU A 70 19.50 -8.35 6.22
CA LEU A 70 20.21 -7.15 6.63
C LEU A 70 19.62 -6.58 7.92
N GLN A 71 18.29 -6.56 8.03
CA GLN A 71 17.62 -6.07 9.23
C GLN A 71 17.93 -6.92 10.47
N TRP A 72 17.79 -8.25 10.36
CA TRP A 72 17.98 -9.16 11.49
C TRP A 72 19.43 -9.42 11.86
N PHE A 73 20.36 -9.43 10.91
CA PHE A 73 21.76 -9.77 11.17
C PHE A 73 22.70 -8.56 11.29
N VAL A 74 22.32 -7.39 10.78
CA VAL A 74 23.17 -6.19 10.82
C VAL A 74 22.53 -5.09 11.65
N ILE A 75 21.36 -4.60 11.26
CA ILE A 75 20.74 -3.43 11.89
C ILE A 75 20.36 -3.70 13.35
N ILE A 76 19.65 -4.80 13.63
CA ILE A 76 19.13 -5.07 14.97
C ILE A 76 20.25 -5.37 15.99
N PRO A 77 21.23 -6.26 15.69
CA PRO A 77 22.34 -6.49 16.60
C PRO A 77 23.13 -5.21 16.90
N LEU A 78 23.34 -4.36 15.89
CA LEU A 78 24.03 -3.09 16.04
C LEU A 78 23.23 -2.10 16.89
N ALA A 79 21.91 -2.04 16.68
CA ALA A 79 21.04 -1.17 17.49
C ALA A 79 21.07 -1.57 18.97
N VAL A 80 21.01 -2.88 19.25
CA VAL A 80 21.09 -3.44 20.61
C VAL A 80 22.47 -3.24 21.23
N SER A 81 23.56 -3.44 20.47
CA SER A 81 24.92 -3.28 21.01
C SER A 81 25.27 -1.84 21.38
N ILE A 82 24.76 -0.87 20.61
CA ILE A 82 24.97 0.57 20.86
C ILE A 82 23.95 1.14 21.88
N ASN A 83 22.94 0.35 22.29
CA ASN A 83 21.82 0.81 23.12
C ASN A 83 21.19 2.10 22.59
N THR A 84 20.89 2.10 21.28
CA THR A 84 20.31 3.25 20.60
C THR A 84 19.07 3.75 21.36
N PRO A 85 18.95 5.05 21.69
CA PRO A 85 17.76 5.55 22.36
C PRO A 85 16.54 5.34 21.45
N VAL A 86 15.37 5.13 22.03
CA VAL A 86 14.11 4.96 21.30
C VAL A 86 13.08 5.90 21.90
N TYR A 87 12.40 6.63 21.04
CA TYR A 87 11.33 7.53 21.44
C TYR A 87 10.02 6.76 21.67
N MET A 88 9.46 6.84 22.87
CA MET A 88 8.16 6.25 23.20
C MET A 88 7.07 7.32 23.29
N MET A 89 6.12 7.28 22.36
CA MET A 89 5.04 8.28 22.27
C MET A 89 4.15 8.33 23.52
N HIS A 90 3.91 7.21 24.19
CA HIS A 90 3.06 7.17 25.39
C HIS A 90 3.69 7.87 26.61
N GLN A 91 5.02 7.89 26.68
CA GLN A 91 5.77 8.44 27.81
C GLN A 91 6.48 9.76 27.45
N ASN A 92 6.36 10.21 26.19
CA ASN A 92 6.93 11.45 25.66
C ASN A 92 8.43 11.63 26.01
N ALA A 93 9.18 10.52 26.06
CA ALA A 93 10.57 10.49 26.49
C ALA A 93 11.38 9.45 25.70
N TYR A 94 12.70 9.62 25.72
CA TYR A 94 13.66 8.70 25.14
C TYR A 94 14.10 7.67 26.17
N PHE A 95 14.01 6.40 25.82
CA PHE A 95 14.49 5.28 26.63
C PHE A 95 15.59 4.54 25.88
N SER A 96 16.58 3.99 26.59
CA SER A 96 17.51 3.05 25.96
C SER A 96 16.77 1.77 25.55
N ILE A 97 17.27 1.01 24.59
CA ILE A 97 16.66 -0.29 24.21
C ILE A 97 16.59 -1.24 25.42
N ALA A 98 17.58 -1.19 26.32
CA ALA A 98 17.57 -1.99 27.54
C ALA A 98 16.42 -1.61 28.47
N ASP A 99 16.20 -0.30 28.71
CA ASP A 99 15.10 0.17 29.55
C ASP A 99 13.75 -0.08 28.88
N ALA A 100 13.67 0.14 27.57
CA ALA A 100 12.49 -0.13 26.76
C ALA A 100 12.10 -1.63 26.79
N SER A 101 13.09 -2.52 26.74
CA SER A 101 12.90 -3.97 26.88
C SER A 101 12.29 -4.35 28.22
N LEU A 102 12.74 -3.72 29.31
CA LEU A 102 12.17 -3.93 30.64
C LEU A 102 10.74 -3.40 30.76
N ILE A 103 10.47 -2.21 30.23
CA ILE A 103 9.14 -1.58 30.25
C ILE A 103 8.13 -2.42 29.45
N MET A 104 8.52 -2.93 28.28
CA MET A 104 7.62 -3.68 27.40
C MET A 104 7.53 -5.17 27.73
N GLY A 105 8.40 -5.69 28.61
CA GLY A 105 8.48 -7.13 28.91
C GLY A 105 8.87 -7.99 27.70
N LEU A 106 9.53 -7.39 26.70
CA LEU A 106 9.93 -8.02 25.45
C LEU A 106 11.46 -8.10 25.37
N ALA A 107 11.98 -9.07 24.64
CA ALA A 107 13.41 -9.16 24.37
C ALA A 107 13.96 -7.89 23.68
N PRO A 108 15.19 -7.46 23.99
CA PRO A 108 15.81 -6.27 23.40
C PRO A 108 15.80 -6.26 21.86
N SER A 109 16.03 -7.41 21.23
CA SER A 109 16.00 -7.53 19.75
C SER A 109 14.62 -7.28 19.14
N LEU A 110 13.54 -7.63 19.84
CA LEU A 110 12.17 -7.42 19.37
C LEU A 110 11.75 -5.97 19.51
N VAL A 111 12.17 -5.31 20.59
CA VAL A 111 11.99 -3.87 20.77
C VAL A 111 12.74 -3.10 19.69
N ALA A 112 14.01 -3.46 19.44
CA ALA A 112 14.80 -2.88 18.37
C ALA A 112 14.19 -3.13 16.98
N PHE A 113 13.67 -4.34 16.71
CA PHE A 113 12.94 -4.62 15.47
C PHE A 113 11.69 -3.74 15.33
N ALA A 114 10.85 -3.68 16.37
CA ALA A 114 9.57 -2.98 16.32
C ALA A 114 9.72 -1.47 16.18
N MET A 115 10.69 -0.88 16.88
CA MET A 115 10.83 0.57 17.00
C MET A 115 11.90 1.18 16.10
N ILE A 116 12.92 0.41 15.69
CA ILE A 116 14.02 0.90 14.84
C ILE A 116 13.96 0.23 13.46
N GLY A 117 14.04 -1.10 13.44
CA GLY A 117 14.11 -1.87 12.20
C GLY A 117 12.93 -1.60 11.27
N ARG A 118 11.70 -1.59 11.81
CA ARG A 118 10.49 -1.29 11.03
C ARG A 118 10.50 0.14 10.46
N LEU A 119 10.99 1.13 11.19
CA LEU A 119 11.08 2.50 10.69
C LEU A 119 12.07 2.63 9.53
N ILE A 120 13.24 1.98 9.64
CA ILE A 120 14.24 1.95 8.56
C ILE A 120 13.67 1.22 7.34
N ALA A 121 13.01 0.08 7.54
CA ALA A 121 12.37 -0.65 6.45
C ALA A 121 11.28 0.17 5.74
N ILE A 122 10.49 0.94 6.50
CA ILE A 122 9.52 1.88 5.92
C ILE A 122 10.26 2.95 5.12
N GLY A 123 11.33 3.55 5.66
CA GLY A 123 12.19 4.48 4.93
C GLY A 123 12.70 3.92 3.59
N ALA A 124 13.11 2.64 3.57
CA ALA A 124 13.56 1.96 2.35
C ALA A 124 12.42 1.72 1.34
N ILE A 125 11.20 1.40 1.81
CA ILE A 125 10.01 1.31 0.95
C ILE A 125 9.72 2.69 0.33
N LEU A 126 9.84 3.77 1.09
CA LEU A 126 9.64 5.13 0.62
C LEU A 126 10.72 5.55 -0.40
N GLY A 127 11.99 5.25 -0.10
CA GLY A 127 13.11 5.47 -1.02
C GLY A 127 12.97 4.69 -2.31
N GLY A 128 12.60 3.42 -2.23
CA GLY A 128 12.29 2.57 -3.39
C GLY A 128 11.13 3.12 -4.23
N GLY A 129 10.07 3.59 -3.58
CA GLY A 129 8.92 4.22 -4.24
C GLY A 129 9.29 5.48 -5.01
N ILE A 130 10.04 6.39 -4.38
CA ILE A 130 10.47 7.67 -4.98
C ILE A 130 11.49 7.44 -6.08
N THR A 131 12.50 6.58 -5.88
CA THR A 131 13.48 6.25 -6.92
C THR A 131 12.82 5.56 -8.13
N GLY A 132 11.80 4.72 -7.89
CA GLY A 132 10.95 4.16 -8.93
C GLY A 132 10.23 5.23 -9.74
N LEU A 133 9.59 6.20 -9.07
CA LEU A 133 8.95 7.35 -9.74
C LEU A 133 9.94 8.17 -10.57
N ILE A 134 11.13 8.47 -10.02
CA ILE A 134 12.17 9.24 -10.73
C ILE A 134 12.61 8.51 -12.00
N LYS A 135 12.83 7.19 -11.93
CA LYS A 135 13.19 6.39 -13.11
C LYS A 135 12.09 6.38 -14.17
N MET A 136 10.84 6.55 -13.77
CA MET A 136 9.69 6.57 -14.68
C MET A 136 9.35 7.98 -15.19
N ALA A 137 9.99 9.03 -14.66
CA ALA A 137 9.82 10.42 -15.09
C ALA A 137 9.80 10.65 -16.62
N PRO A 138 10.65 10.02 -17.46
CA PRO A 138 10.54 10.17 -18.91
C PRO A 138 9.19 9.68 -19.47
N ALA A 139 8.66 8.59 -18.94
CA ALA A 139 7.35 8.07 -19.33
C ALA A 139 6.21 8.97 -18.81
N PHE A 140 6.33 9.54 -17.60
CA PHE A 140 5.43 10.59 -17.11
C PHE A 140 5.38 11.78 -18.07
N LYS A 141 6.54 12.23 -18.58
CA LYS A 141 6.64 13.38 -19.49
C LYS A 141 5.95 13.12 -20.83
N THR A 142 6.14 11.94 -21.42
CA THR A 142 5.51 11.61 -22.71
C THR A 142 4.00 11.41 -22.54
N ALA A 143 3.56 10.68 -21.51
CA ALA A 143 2.16 10.50 -21.17
C ALA A 143 1.43 11.84 -20.96
N THR A 144 2.03 12.74 -20.18
CA THR A 144 1.47 14.08 -19.92
C THR A 144 1.32 14.88 -21.21
N SER A 145 2.35 14.87 -22.08
CA SER A 145 2.28 15.50 -23.41
C SER A 145 1.11 14.96 -24.25
N ASP A 146 0.89 13.65 -24.24
CA ASP A 146 -0.16 13.03 -25.05
C ASP A 146 -1.56 13.38 -24.54
N VAL A 147 -1.76 13.42 -23.22
CA VAL A 147 -3.02 13.89 -22.61
C VAL A 147 -3.32 15.34 -23.03
N PHE A 148 -2.33 16.23 -23.03
CA PHE A 148 -2.53 17.62 -23.45
C PHE A 148 -2.76 17.77 -24.96
N LYS A 149 -2.18 16.89 -25.79
CA LYS A 149 -2.45 16.85 -27.25
C LYS A 149 -3.86 16.38 -27.55
N ILE A 150 -4.36 15.36 -26.84
CA ILE A 150 -5.74 14.85 -26.99
C ILE A 150 -6.77 15.95 -26.71
N LYS A 151 -6.48 16.86 -25.77
CA LYS A 151 -7.35 18.01 -25.47
C LYS A 151 -7.51 19.00 -26.63
N LYS A 152 -6.64 18.95 -27.66
CA LYS A 152 -6.61 19.87 -28.82
C LYS A 152 -7.10 19.26 -30.13
N GLY A 153 -7.31 17.94 -30.22
CA GLY A 153 -7.70 17.28 -31.46
C GLY A 153 -9.13 16.72 -31.40
N GLU A 154 -9.95 17.02 -32.40
CA GLU A 154 -11.22 16.33 -32.64
C GLU A 154 -10.93 14.91 -33.13
N ARG A 155 -10.83 13.93 -32.22
CA ARG A 155 -10.92 12.51 -32.61
C ARG A 155 -12.35 12.23 -33.07
N LYS A 156 -12.53 11.76 -34.30
CA LYS A 156 -13.79 11.16 -34.73
C LYS A 156 -13.96 9.83 -34.00
N ASP A 157 -15.10 9.63 -33.33
CA ASP A 157 -15.44 8.41 -32.60
C ASP A 157 -15.43 7.14 -33.48
N TYR A 158 -15.40 7.32 -34.81
CA TYR A 158 -15.21 6.28 -35.81
C TYR A 158 -13.82 6.36 -36.45
N ILE A 159 -13.04 5.27 -36.36
CA ILE A 159 -11.74 5.19 -37.04
C ILE A 159 -11.95 4.65 -38.46
N GLU A 160 -11.90 5.54 -39.45
CA GLU A 160 -11.82 5.14 -40.86
C GLU A 160 -10.59 4.25 -41.09
N GLY A 161 -10.78 3.09 -41.71
CA GLY A 161 -9.73 2.10 -41.99
C GLY A 161 -9.57 0.97 -40.97
N ARG A 162 -10.09 1.10 -39.74
CA ARG A 162 -10.13 -0.01 -38.76
C ARG A 162 -11.54 -0.58 -38.50
N GLY A 163 -12.59 0.13 -38.92
CA GLY A 163 -13.96 -0.39 -38.95
C GLY A 163 -14.64 -0.54 -37.58
N TRP A 164 -14.12 0.11 -36.53
CA TRP A 164 -14.70 0.08 -35.18
C TRP A 164 -14.85 1.47 -34.57
N TYR A 165 -15.74 1.56 -33.57
CA TYR A 165 -15.96 2.75 -32.75
C TYR A 165 -15.06 2.73 -31.51
N GLU A 166 -14.45 3.87 -31.18
CA GLU A 166 -13.80 4.10 -29.89
C GLU A 166 -14.81 4.58 -28.85
N TRP A 167 -14.44 4.49 -27.57
CA TRP A 167 -15.29 5.03 -26.50
C TRP A 167 -15.31 6.57 -26.57
N PRO A 168 -16.49 7.24 -26.56
CA PRO A 168 -16.53 8.67 -26.82
C PRO A 168 -15.88 9.47 -25.70
N VAL A 169 -14.94 10.35 -26.06
CA VAL A 169 -14.15 11.20 -25.14
C VAL A 169 -15.05 12.15 -24.33
N THR A 170 -16.25 12.45 -24.85
CA THR A 170 -17.27 13.27 -24.18
C THR A 170 -17.73 12.69 -22.84
N HIS A 171 -17.73 11.36 -22.68
CA HIS A 171 -18.14 10.70 -21.45
C HIS A 171 -17.14 10.91 -20.30
N ILE A 172 -15.87 11.21 -20.59
CA ILE A 172 -14.83 11.40 -19.56
C ILE A 172 -15.21 12.54 -18.61
N LYS A 173 -15.69 13.67 -19.15
CA LYS A 173 -16.10 14.83 -18.34
C LYS A 173 -17.30 14.48 -17.46
N VAL A 174 -18.29 13.80 -18.02
CA VAL A 174 -19.52 13.39 -17.31
C VAL A 174 -19.19 12.41 -16.19
N MET A 175 -18.39 11.38 -16.48
CA MET A 175 -17.93 10.41 -15.47
C MET A 175 -17.09 11.06 -14.37
N GLY A 176 -16.22 12.02 -14.73
CA GLY A 176 -15.45 12.79 -13.76
C GLY A 176 -16.33 13.60 -12.80
N VAL A 177 -17.37 14.27 -13.32
CA VAL A 177 -18.33 15.02 -12.49
C VAL A 177 -19.15 14.09 -11.61
N ILE A 178 -19.64 12.97 -12.14
CA ILE A 178 -20.38 11.96 -11.37
C ILE A 178 -19.50 11.41 -10.24
N CYS A 179 -18.25 11.06 -10.54
CA CYS A 179 -17.30 10.57 -9.55
C CYS A 179 -17.00 11.61 -8.46
N LEU A 180 -16.81 12.87 -8.85
CA LEU A 180 -16.59 13.98 -7.92
C LEU A 180 -17.77 14.15 -6.96
N ILE A 181 -19.00 14.17 -7.49
CA ILE A 181 -20.22 14.28 -6.68
C ILE A 181 -20.32 13.06 -5.75
N PHE A 182 -20.13 11.85 -6.29
CA PHE A 182 -20.24 10.62 -5.54
C PHE A 182 -19.26 10.55 -4.36
N VAL A 183 -17.97 10.83 -4.60
CA VAL A 183 -16.94 10.87 -3.54
C VAL A 183 -17.28 11.93 -2.49
N THR A 184 -17.72 13.12 -2.92
CA THR A 184 -18.11 14.19 -1.98
C THR A 184 -19.27 13.75 -1.09
N VAL A 185 -20.33 13.18 -1.67
CA VAL A 185 -21.51 12.70 -0.93
C VAL A 185 -21.14 11.59 0.06
N VAL A 186 -20.34 10.62 -0.36
CA VAL A 186 -19.93 9.50 0.51
C VAL A 186 -19.18 9.99 1.74
N PHE A 187 -18.24 10.94 1.59
CA PHE A 187 -17.49 11.48 2.73
C PHE A 187 -18.35 12.38 3.63
N VAL A 188 -19.28 13.16 3.06
CA VAL A 188 -20.22 13.97 3.85
C VAL A 188 -21.16 13.08 4.67
N VAL A 189 -21.72 12.03 4.05
CA VAL A 189 -22.54 11.02 4.76
C VAL A 189 -21.71 10.27 5.80
N GLY A 190 -20.41 10.07 5.54
CA GLY A 190 -19.45 9.52 6.50
C GLY A 190 -19.12 10.42 7.68
N GLY A 191 -19.70 11.63 7.78
CA GLY A 191 -19.52 12.54 8.90
C GLY A 191 -18.37 13.55 8.76
N TYR A 192 -17.72 13.61 7.59
CA TYR A 192 -16.66 14.58 7.33
C TYR A 192 -17.24 15.92 6.87
N PRO A 193 -16.58 17.06 7.17
CA PRO A 193 -17.15 18.34 6.80
C PRO A 193 -17.10 18.55 5.28
N PHE A 194 -18.09 19.31 4.78
CA PHE A 194 -18.36 19.43 3.34
C PHE A 194 -17.17 19.98 2.55
N LEU A 195 -16.51 21.02 3.06
CA LEU A 195 -15.38 21.65 2.39
C LEU A 195 -14.22 20.67 2.18
N GLN A 196 -13.85 19.92 3.22
CA GLN A 196 -12.80 18.91 3.16
C GLN A 196 -13.16 17.77 2.21
N SER A 197 -14.43 17.33 2.23
CA SER A 197 -14.93 16.27 1.34
C SER A 197 -14.92 16.68 -0.13
N LEU A 198 -15.27 17.94 -0.41
CA LEU A 198 -15.20 18.51 -1.76
C LEU A 198 -13.75 18.68 -2.23
N VAL A 199 -12.87 19.18 -1.37
CA VAL A 199 -11.45 19.30 -1.73
C VAL A 199 -10.83 17.92 -1.95
N LEU A 200 -11.15 16.94 -1.11
CA LEU A 200 -10.73 15.56 -1.29
C LEU A 200 -11.16 15.04 -2.66
N SER A 201 -12.43 15.20 -3.03
CA SER A 201 -12.94 14.67 -4.29
C SER A 201 -12.31 15.35 -5.50
N VAL A 202 -12.11 16.67 -5.45
CA VAL A 202 -11.43 17.43 -6.51
C VAL A 202 -9.98 16.95 -6.68
N VAL A 203 -9.23 16.88 -5.58
CA VAL A 203 -7.83 16.45 -5.61
C VAL A 203 -7.74 14.99 -6.06
N LEU A 204 -8.52 14.10 -5.45
CA LEU A 204 -8.51 12.66 -5.73
C LEU A 204 -8.90 12.35 -7.17
N VAL A 205 -10.01 12.91 -7.68
CA VAL A 205 -10.45 12.67 -9.07
C VAL A 205 -9.45 13.29 -10.04
N GLY A 206 -8.94 14.49 -9.75
CA GLY A 206 -7.92 15.15 -10.55
C GLY A 206 -6.64 14.31 -10.65
N THR A 207 -6.07 13.92 -9.52
CA THR A 207 -4.84 13.11 -9.48
C THR A 207 -5.04 11.74 -10.08
N THR A 208 -6.18 11.08 -9.84
CA THR A 208 -6.51 9.77 -10.44
C THR A 208 -6.59 9.88 -11.95
N PHE A 209 -7.19 10.94 -12.49
CA PHE A 209 -7.24 11.14 -13.93
C PHE A 209 -5.85 11.37 -14.54
N PHE A 210 -5.06 12.29 -13.98
CA PHE A 210 -3.74 12.62 -14.53
C PHE A 210 -2.74 11.48 -14.33
N LEU A 211 -2.61 10.94 -13.12
CA LEU A 211 -1.67 9.87 -12.81
C LEU A 211 -2.14 8.53 -13.37
N GLY A 212 -3.45 8.29 -13.47
CA GLY A 212 -4.02 7.11 -14.10
C GLY A 212 -3.71 7.04 -15.58
N ALA A 213 -3.87 8.14 -16.33
CA ALA A 213 -3.48 8.18 -17.74
C ALA A 213 -2.00 7.83 -17.95
N ILE A 214 -1.15 8.24 -17.01
CA ILE A 214 0.27 7.90 -17.02
C ILE A 214 0.49 6.44 -16.67
N ALA A 215 -0.11 5.94 -15.58
CA ALA A 215 0.02 4.56 -15.13
C ALA A 215 -0.38 3.58 -16.23
N VAL A 216 -1.53 3.81 -16.88
CA VAL A 216 -2.06 3.06 -18.03
C VAL A 216 -1.05 3.01 -19.19
N LYS A 217 -0.43 4.15 -19.54
CA LYS A 217 0.57 4.20 -20.60
C LYS A 217 1.82 3.40 -20.23
N VAL A 218 2.31 3.58 -19.00
CA VAL A 218 3.51 2.86 -18.53
C VAL A 218 3.24 1.37 -18.42
N MET A 219 2.06 0.97 -17.98
CA MET A 219 1.60 -0.42 -17.99
C MET A 219 1.63 -1.00 -19.39
N GLY A 220 1.13 -0.26 -20.38
CA GLY A 220 1.17 -0.66 -21.78
C GLY A 220 2.58 -0.82 -22.35
N GLU A 221 3.51 0.06 -21.98
CA GLU A 221 4.89 0.07 -22.49
C GLU A 221 5.83 -0.91 -21.77
N THR A 222 5.66 -1.07 -20.46
CA THR A 222 6.62 -1.80 -19.60
C THR A 222 6.04 -3.05 -18.95
N GLY A 223 4.72 -3.21 -18.95
CA GLY A 223 4.02 -4.31 -18.27
C GLY A 223 4.07 -4.22 -16.74
N SER A 224 4.39 -3.06 -16.18
CA SER A 224 4.43 -2.84 -14.73
C SER A 224 3.94 -1.44 -14.36
N GLU A 225 3.19 -1.37 -13.26
CA GLU A 225 2.61 -0.11 -12.79
C GLU A 225 3.30 0.44 -11.54
N PRO A 226 3.50 1.76 -11.45
CA PRO A 226 4.04 2.39 -10.25
C PRO A 226 2.96 2.65 -9.20
N VAL A 227 2.15 1.65 -8.85
CA VAL A 227 0.99 1.84 -7.95
C VAL A 227 1.44 2.33 -6.58
N SER A 228 2.46 1.71 -5.99
CA SER A 228 2.94 2.05 -4.65
C SER A 228 3.57 3.44 -4.57
N GLY A 229 4.44 3.79 -5.52
CA GLY A 229 5.11 5.09 -5.57
C GLY A 229 4.12 6.24 -5.79
N THR A 230 3.22 6.11 -6.77
CA THR A 230 2.21 7.14 -7.06
C THR A 230 1.22 7.33 -5.91
N SER A 231 0.82 6.25 -5.24
CA SER A 231 -0.04 6.31 -4.05
C SER A 231 0.62 7.07 -2.92
N PHE A 232 1.94 6.90 -2.73
CA PHE A 232 2.68 7.66 -1.73
C PHE A 232 2.74 9.16 -2.03
N LEU A 233 2.95 9.54 -3.29
CA LEU A 233 2.90 10.94 -3.72
C LEU A 233 1.52 11.55 -3.44
N VAL A 234 0.45 10.83 -3.75
CA VAL A 234 -0.92 11.27 -3.47
C VAL A 234 -1.19 11.39 -1.98
N LEU A 235 -0.66 10.49 -1.16
CA LEU A 235 -0.76 10.57 0.31
C LEU A 235 -0.16 11.86 0.84
N LEU A 236 1.08 12.17 0.45
CA LEU A 236 1.76 13.41 0.85
C LEU A 236 1.03 14.66 0.34
N LEU A 237 0.53 14.62 -0.90
CA LEU A 237 -0.26 15.71 -1.48
C LEU A 237 -1.54 15.95 -0.66
N LEU A 238 -2.29 14.89 -0.31
CA LEU A 238 -3.52 15.00 0.47
C LEU A 238 -3.25 15.53 1.87
N ILE A 239 -2.20 15.04 2.54
CA ILE A 239 -1.78 15.56 3.84
C ILE A 239 -1.48 17.06 3.74
N LEU A 240 -0.66 17.48 2.77
CA LEU A 240 -0.29 18.87 2.57
C LEU A 240 -1.53 19.75 2.33
N VAL A 241 -2.46 19.31 1.47
CA VAL A 241 -3.68 20.07 1.16
C VAL A 241 -4.54 20.24 2.42
N PHE A 242 -4.76 19.19 3.21
CA PHE A 242 -5.56 19.28 4.44
C PHE A 242 -4.89 20.09 5.54
N MET A 243 -3.56 20.03 5.64
CA MET A 243 -2.79 20.89 6.55
C MET A 243 -2.93 22.37 6.16
N LEU A 244 -2.86 22.70 4.87
CA LEU A 244 -3.08 24.07 4.38
C LEU A 244 -4.52 24.56 4.62
N LEU A 245 -5.50 23.64 4.64
CA LEU A 245 -6.88 23.94 4.99
C LEU A 245 -7.11 24.09 6.50
N GLY A 246 -6.11 23.82 7.35
CA GLY A 246 -6.24 23.86 8.80
C GLY A 246 -7.16 22.77 9.37
N THR A 247 -7.23 21.61 8.70
CA THR A 247 -8.04 20.47 9.17
C THR A 247 -7.35 19.81 10.37
N ASP A 248 -8.15 19.30 11.31
CA ASP A 248 -7.63 18.57 12.47
C ASP A 248 -6.70 17.41 12.05
N VAL A 249 -5.69 17.15 12.88
CA VAL A 249 -4.66 16.13 12.64
C VAL A 249 -5.26 14.74 12.45
N SER A 250 -6.23 14.36 13.27
CA SER A 250 -6.87 13.05 13.20
C SER A 250 -7.71 12.90 11.93
N THR A 251 -8.46 13.94 11.58
CA THR A 251 -9.30 13.97 10.37
C THR A 251 -8.43 13.93 9.12
N THR A 252 -7.33 14.70 9.10
CA THR A 252 -6.36 14.71 8.00
C THR A 252 -5.75 13.34 7.79
N ALA A 253 -5.33 12.67 8.86
CA ALA A 253 -4.73 11.33 8.79
C ALA A 253 -5.67 10.32 8.16
N VAL A 254 -6.92 10.26 8.64
CA VAL A 254 -7.91 9.29 8.17
C VAL A 254 -8.32 9.59 6.73
N MET A 255 -8.66 10.85 6.40
CA MET A 255 -9.08 11.23 5.05
C MET A 255 -7.96 11.01 4.02
N ALA A 256 -6.70 11.29 4.36
CA ALA A 256 -5.57 11.05 3.46
C ALA A 256 -5.34 9.55 3.21
N ILE A 257 -5.37 8.70 4.25
CA ILE A 257 -5.17 7.25 4.09
C ILE A 257 -6.30 6.62 3.27
N ILE A 258 -7.56 6.97 3.56
CA ILE A 258 -8.71 6.44 2.81
C ILE A 258 -8.65 6.95 1.36
N GLY A 259 -8.39 8.24 1.15
CA GLY A 259 -8.24 8.83 -0.18
C GLY A 259 -7.15 8.14 -1.01
N THR A 260 -5.98 7.92 -0.43
CA THR A 260 -4.89 7.18 -1.08
C THR A 260 -5.25 5.72 -1.35
N THR A 261 -6.04 5.07 -0.49
CA THR A 261 -6.51 3.69 -0.71
C THR A 261 -7.45 3.62 -1.91
N VAL A 262 -8.39 4.57 -2.03
CA VAL A 262 -9.28 4.69 -3.19
C VAL A 262 -8.48 4.98 -4.46
N PHE A 263 -7.50 5.88 -4.38
CA PHE A 263 -6.57 6.16 -5.49
C PHE A 263 -5.83 4.88 -5.93
N GLY A 264 -5.17 4.18 -5.01
CA GLY A 264 -4.40 2.97 -5.30
C GLY A 264 -5.26 1.86 -5.93
N GLY A 265 -6.49 1.70 -5.44
CA GLY A 265 -7.46 0.77 -6.04
C GLY A 265 -7.85 1.16 -7.47
N ALA A 266 -8.13 2.44 -7.72
CA ALA A 266 -8.48 2.94 -9.05
C ALA A 266 -7.33 2.80 -10.05
N ILE A 267 -6.10 3.10 -9.64
CA ILE A 267 -4.90 2.93 -10.49
C ILE A 267 -4.67 1.46 -10.79
N SER A 268 -4.72 0.58 -9.79
CA SER A 268 -4.54 -0.87 -9.99
C SER A 268 -5.57 -1.44 -10.97
N MET A 269 -6.84 -1.04 -10.84
CA MET A 269 -7.90 -1.48 -11.74
C MET A 269 -7.69 -0.98 -13.18
N SER A 270 -7.09 0.20 -13.36
CA SER A 270 -6.77 0.71 -14.69
C SER A 270 -5.76 -0.15 -15.45
N GLY A 271 -4.86 -0.83 -14.72
CA GLY A 271 -3.89 -1.77 -15.28
C GLY A 271 -4.50 -3.08 -15.76
N ASP A 272 -5.43 -3.63 -14.98
CA ASP A 272 -6.18 -4.82 -15.35
C ASP A 272 -6.97 -4.58 -16.64
N ILE A 273 -7.69 -3.44 -16.70
CA ILE A 273 -8.43 -3.02 -17.89
C ILE A 273 -7.52 -2.94 -19.12
N ILE A 274 -6.29 -2.41 -19.00
CA ILE A 274 -5.31 -2.37 -20.10
C ILE A 274 -4.94 -3.76 -20.60
N TRP A 275 -4.75 -4.72 -19.69
CA TRP A 275 -4.46 -6.11 -20.06
C TRP A 275 -5.65 -6.79 -20.75
N ASP A 276 -6.85 -6.49 -20.30
CA ASP A 276 -8.08 -6.97 -20.93
C ASP A 276 -8.24 -6.36 -22.32
N PHE A 277 -7.96 -5.07 -22.50
CA PHE A 277 -7.94 -4.44 -23.83
C PHE A 277 -6.92 -5.09 -24.75
N LYS A 278 -5.72 -5.36 -24.24
CA LYS A 278 -4.65 -5.99 -25.02
C LYS A 278 -5.04 -7.40 -25.46
N SER A 279 -5.45 -8.25 -24.53
CA SER A 279 -5.87 -9.63 -24.82
C SER A 279 -7.14 -9.67 -25.69
N GLY A 280 -8.12 -8.82 -25.40
CA GLY A 280 -9.36 -8.70 -26.15
C GLY A 280 -9.15 -8.31 -27.61
N ILE A 281 -8.23 -7.38 -27.89
CA ILE A 281 -7.88 -6.99 -29.26
C ILE A 281 -7.18 -8.15 -29.99
N TYR A 282 -6.29 -8.90 -29.33
CA TYR A 282 -5.65 -10.08 -29.93
C TYR A 282 -6.66 -11.19 -30.26
N CYS A 283 -7.71 -11.33 -29.46
CA CYS A 283 -8.82 -12.26 -29.71
C CYS A 283 -9.81 -11.75 -30.77
N GLY A 284 -9.60 -10.57 -31.35
CA GLY A 284 -10.46 -9.98 -32.38
C GLY A 284 -11.69 -9.24 -31.84
N ASN A 285 -11.76 -8.98 -30.52
CA ASN A 285 -12.87 -8.26 -29.93
C ASN A 285 -12.76 -6.74 -30.18
N ARG A 286 -13.90 -6.05 -30.26
CA ARG A 286 -13.94 -4.59 -30.48
C ARG A 286 -13.85 -3.84 -29.14
N PRO A 287 -13.06 -2.75 -29.03
CA PRO A 287 -12.88 -2.00 -27.77
C PRO A 287 -14.19 -1.55 -27.13
N TYR A 288 -15.18 -1.18 -27.94
CA TYR A 288 -16.49 -0.75 -27.46
C TYR A 288 -17.25 -1.85 -26.70
N HIS A 289 -17.18 -3.11 -27.16
CA HIS A 289 -17.85 -4.21 -26.47
C HIS A 289 -17.13 -4.60 -25.19
N LEU A 290 -15.79 -4.52 -25.20
CA LEU A 290 -15.00 -4.80 -24.01
C LEU A 290 -15.30 -3.79 -22.89
N MET A 291 -15.33 -2.49 -23.21
CA MET A 291 -15.67 -1.46 -22.23
C MET A 291 -17.06 -1.67 -21.60
N LYS A 292 -18.05 -2.15 -22.36
CA LYS A 292 -19.37 -2.50 -21.80
C LYS A 292 -19.29 -3.65 -20.80
N GLY A 293 -18.50 -4.68 -21.11
CA GLY A 293 -18.27 -5.81 -20.21
C GLY A 293 -17.60 -5.35 -18.91
N GLU A 294 -16.52 -4.59 -19.02
CA GLU A 294 -15.80 -4.03 -17.87
C GLU A 294 -16.70 -3.16 -17.01
N LEU A 295 -17.42 -2.20 -17.61
CA LEU A 295 -18.34 -1.30 -16.88
C LEU A 295 -19.44 -2.05 -16.12
N LEU A 296 -19.97 -3.14 -16.69
CA LEU A 296 -20.94 -3.99 -16.01
C LEU A 296 -20.28 -4.80 -14.87
N GLY A 297 -19.03 -5.22 -15.04
CA GLY A 297 -18.25 -5.95 -14.03
C GLY A 297 -17.85 -5.12 -12.81
N ILE A 298 -17.75 -3.80 -12.95
CA ILE A 298 -17.36 -2.90 -11.84
C ILE A 298 -18.30 -3.04 -10.65
N VAL A 299 -19.62 -3.14 -10.88
CA VAL A 299 -20.63 -3.16 -9.80
C VAL A 299 -20.50 -4.42 -8.93
N PRO A 300 -20.59 -5.65 -9.46
CA PRO A 300 -20.39 -6.85 -8.65
C PRO A 300 -18.95 -6.95 -8.12
N GLY A 301 -17.95 -6.47 -8.87
CA GLY A 301 -16.56 -6.43 -8.44
C GLY A 301 -16.35 -5.52 -7.21
N ALA A 302 -16.97 -4.34 -7.19
CA ALA A 302 -16.92 -3.43 -6.05
C ALA A 302 -17.62 -4.02 -4.82
N ILE A 303 -18.75 -4.70 -4.99
CA ILE A 303 -19.45 -5.39 -3.89
C ILE A 303 -18.58 -6.53 -3.33
N ALA A 304 -18.03 -7.39 -4.19
CA ALA A 304 -17.15 -8.48 -3.78
C ALA A 304 -15.89 -7.96 -3.10
N GLY A 305 -15.28 -6.90 -3.64
CA GLY A 305 -14.12 -6.22 -3.06
C GLY A 305 -14.42 -5.62 -1.69
N ALA A 306 -15.58 -4.98 -1.52
CA ALA A 306 -16.02 -4.44 -0.23
C ALA A 306 -16.25 -5.57 0.80
N ILE A 307 -16.91 -6.66 0.41
CA ILE A 307 -17.09 -7.83 1.28
C ILE A 307 -15.73 -8.40 1.71
N GLY A 308 -14.82 -8.60 0.76
CA GLY A 308 -13.46 -9.08 1.02
C GLY A 308 -12.70 -8.16 1.99
N ALA A 309 -12.73 -6.84 1.75
CA ALA A 309 -12.10 -5.85 2.61
C ALA A 309 -12.68 -5.86 4.03
N VAL A 310 -14.00 -5.96 4.18
CA VAL A 310 -14.67 -6.03 5.49
C VAL A 310 -14.31 -7.32 6.22
N VAL A 311 -14.35 -8.47 5.55
CA VAL A 311 -13.98 -9.77 6.15
C VAL A 311 -12.53 -9.76 6.62
N LEU A 312 -11.60 -9.25 5.79
CA LEU A 312 -10.20 -9.13 6.16
C LEU A 312 -10.00 -8.14 7.31
N SER A 313 -10.69 -6.99 7.27
CA SER A 313 -10.62 -5.98 8.33
C SER A 313 -11.13 -6.51 9.68
N ILE A 314 -12.26 -7.22 9.70
CA ILE A 314 -12.79 -7.85 10.91
C ILE A 314 -11.86 -8.96 11.40
N GLY A 315 -11.34 -9.77 10.48
CA GLY A 315 -10.37 -10.82 10.79
C GLY A 315 -9.09 -10.28 11.45
N LEU A 316 -8.57 -9.17 10.94
CA LEU A 316 -7.43 -8.44 11.51
C LEU A 316 -7.77 -7.83 12.88
N ALA A 317 -8.93 -7.17 13.02
CA ALA A 317 -9.35 -6.53 14.27
C ALA A 317 -9.63 -7.54 15.39
N THR A 318 -10.15 -8.72 15.06
CA THR A 318 -10.44 -9.79 16.02
C THR A 318 -9.23 -10.67 16.34
N GLY A 319 -8.08 -10.43 15.71
CA GLY A 319 -6.86 -11.22 15.89
C GLY A 319 -6.93 -12.64 15.30
N ARG A 320 -8.02 -13.00 14.62
CA ARG A 320 -8.21 -14.31 13.98
C ARG A 320 -7.37 -14.46 12.71
N LEU A 321 -7.07 -13.35 12.04
CA LEU A 321 -6.15 -13.30 10.91
C LEU A 321 -4.91 -12.48 11.27
N ASN A 322 -3.74 -13.12 11.20
CA ASN A 322 -2.45 -12.45 11.30
C ASN A 322 -1.87 -12.24 9.88
N LEU A 323 -2.38 -11.22 9.18
CA LEU A 323 -1.88 -10.83 7.87
C LEU A 323 -0.87 -9.68 7.99
N ILE A 324 0.30 -9.88 7.40
CA ILE A 324 1.34 -8.85 7.35
C ILE A 324 0.99 -7.90 6.19
N ALA A 325 0.59 -6.66 6.51
CA ALA A 325 0.27 -5.62 5.54
C ALA A 325 1.34 -4.50 5.56
N PRO A 326 2.53 -4.73 4.97
CA PRO A 326 3.67 -3.83 5.12
C PRO A 326 3.43 -2.45 4.50
N GLN A 327 2.71 -2.38 3.37
CA GLN A 327 2.37 -1.12 2.70
C GLN A 327 1.38 -0.28 3.50
N ALA A 328 0.35 -0.91 4.08
CA ALA A 328 -0.61 -0.21 4.94
C ALA A 328 0.07 0.34 6.20
N HIS A 329 0.95 -0.45 6.81
CA HIS A 329 1.77 0.02 7.94
C HIS A 329 2.73 1.16 7.55
N ALA A 330 3.34 1.10 6.37
CA ALA A 330 4.20 2.18 5.87
C ALA A 330 3.42 3.49 5.68
N PHE A 331 2.23 3.45 5.07
CA PHE A 331 1.37 4.63 4.92
C PHE A 331 0.93 5.20 6.27
N ALA A 332 0.41 4.36 7.17
CA ALA A 332 -0.02 4.80 8.49
C ALA A 332 1.13 5.44 9.29
N THR A 333 2.30 4.81 9.28
CA THR A 333 3.48 5.34 9.98
C THR A 333 3.95 6.65 9.37
N THR A 334 3.97 6.77 8.03
CA THR A 334 4.38 8.01 7.37
C THR A 334 3.43 9.16 7.70
N VAL A 335 2.12 8.90 7.68
CA VAL A 335 1.10 9.88 8.08
C VAL A 335 1.32 10.33 9.51
N LEU A 336 1.53 9.40 10.45
CA LEU A 336 1.80 9.73 11.84
C LEU A 336 3.07 10.57 12.00
N VAL A 337 4.14 10.25 11.26
CA VAL A 337 5.42 10.97 11.31
C VAL A 337 5.29 12.40 10.78
N VAL A 338 4.56 12.58 9.68
CA VAL A 338 4.38 13.89 9.03
C VAL A 338 3.43 14.79 9.83
N LEU A 339 2.38 14.22 10.41
CA LEU A 339 1.32 14.97 11.08
C LEU A 339 1.56 15.20 12.57
N SER A 340 2.38 14.38 13.24
CA SER A 340 2.64 14.55 14.68
C SER A 340 3.74 15.61 14.89
N PRO A 341 3.47 16.70 15.64
CA PRO A 341 4.52 17.66 16.02
C PRO A 341 5.56 17.08 16.98
N GLN A 342 5.22 15.95 17.60
CA GLN A 342 5.99 15.25 18.63
C GLN A 342 6.80 14.08 18.07
N THR A 343 6.86 13.89 16.75
CA THR A 343 7.74 12.86 16.20
C THR A 343 9.17 13.27 16.48
N GLY A 344 9.84 12.57 17.40
CA GLY A 344 11.21 12.88 17.78
C GLY A 344 12.10 12.98 16.53
N ALA A 345 13.05 13.92 16.51
CA ALA A 345 13.99 14.10 15.39
C ALA A 345 14.64 12.78 14.93
N GLN A 346 14.80 11.85 15.87
CA GLN A 346 15.25 10.49 15.64
C GLN A 346 14.34 9.67 14.70
N THR A 347 13.02 9.77 14.79
CA THR A 347 12.09 9.03 13.90
C THR A 347 12.26 9.47 12.45
N VAL A 348 12.46 10.77 12.22
CA VAL A 348 12.75 11.33 10.90
C VAL A 348 14.14 10.88 10.41
N GLN A 349 15.15 10.87 11.29
CA GLN A 349 16.48 10.39 10.97
C GLN A 349 16.50 8.90 10.62
N LEU A 350 15.77 8.05 11.34
CA LEU A 350 15.67 6.61 11.07
C LEU A 350 14.96 6.34 9.73
N LEU A 351 13.93 7.13 9.41
CA LEU A 351 13.26 7.06 8.12
C LEU A 351 14.18 7.53 6.98
N ALA A 352 14.95 8.60 7.21
CA ALA A 352 15.94 9.11 6.25
C ALA A 352 17.11 8.12 6.04
N LEU A 353 17.55 7.42 7.09
CA LEU A 353 18.56 6.37 7.00
C LEU A 353 18.09 5.19 6.16
N GLY A 354 16.79 4.87 6.17
CA GLY A 354 16.24 3.88 5.26
C GLY A 354 16.08 4.38 3.83
N PHE A 355 15.88 5.69 3.66
CA PHE A 355 15.69 6.31 2.35
C PHE A 355 16.98 6.36 1.50
N GLY A 356 18.13 6.59 2.14
CA GLY A 356 19.45 6.70 1.50
C GLY A 356 20.11 5.34 1.22
#